data_AF-A0A0B1T4D8-F1
#
_entry.id   AF-A0A0B1T4D8-F1
#
_cell.length_a   1.000
_cell.length_b   1.000
_cell.length_c   1.000
_cell.angle_alpha   90.00
_cell.angle_beta   90.00
_cell.angle_gamma   90.00
#
_symmetry.space_group_name_H-M   'P 1'
#
loop_
_entity.id
_entity.type
_entity.pdbx_description
1 polymer ?
#
loop_
_entity_poly.entity_id
_entity_poly.type
_entity_poly.pdbx_seq_one_letter_code
_entity_poly.pdbx_strand_id
1 'polypeptide(L)'
;MAEETAELLCKCPARVVLRLTTTATSPVYLILTKTSIWVLRGAQARFRLDDPELDVAPVFSKTFYECLKTSRKGDETCITFQDIKRAFELTAQQLTHELSNKLLVQMRAAGLHEYWQDMKEVTCGRVAHYFAAYAYGCMSDPSKIVAMHTADLYTTALLRSGIPLERAKNWKLARTATSETDYTISCELERPLSYVFRPTLILAMNACMDNMFKLFRVVELLTSVSSDRKTDEDYRQVNENRAIAERRVRHMCFIVSKLLLLVSVIKDLFVGKVNSIFDRHAVALQRAQEVEEVDDILSRAETELQALMARTDIRRQFHEIVDLLKRLAEEIRLKSVSNDLRSSTLLRWHKATVGAVDFLSSIGAVMPNDSIFYALYVRLKYQRENVRYPAEELD
;
A
#
# COMPACT_ATOMS: atom_id res chain seq x y z
N MET A 1 36.68 -47.21 -13.13
CA MET A 1 36.51 -45.78 -12.80
C MET A 1 36.87 -44.99 -14.04
N ALA A 2 35.88 -44.52 -14.79
CA ALA A 2 36.07 -43.58 -15.88
C ALA A 2 35.23 -42.36 -15.53
N GLU A 3 35.86 -41.19 -15.48
CA GLU A 3 35.17 -39.92 -15.26
C GLU A 3 34.23 -39.65 -16.44
N GLU A 4 32.93 -39.67 -16.17
CA GLU A 4 31.92 -39.19 -17.11
C GLU A 4 31.93 -37.66 -17.10
N THR A 5 32.61 -37.05 -18.06
CA THR A 5 32.64 -35.60 -18.27
C THR A 5 31.61 -35.19 -19.32
N ALA A 6 30.71 -34.26 -18.95
CA ALA A 6 29.72 -33.68 -19.86
C ALA A 6 30.15 -32.27 -20.28
N GLU A 7 30.41 -32.06 -21.57
CA GLU A 7 30.65 -30.73 -22.15
C GLU A 7 29.34 -30.11 -22.64
N LEU A 8 29.02 -28.92 -22.11
CA LEU A 8 27.91 -28.10 -22.58
C LEU A 8 28.37 -27.26 -23.78
N LEU A 9 28.18 -27.79 -24.99
CA LEU A 9 28.59 -27.10 -26.23
C LEU A 9 27.63 -25.94 -26.54
N CYS A 10 27.91 -24.77 -25.96
CA CYS A 10 27.15 -23.55 -26.21
C CYS A 10 27.68 -22.81 -27.45
N LYS A 11 27.05 -23.02 -28.61
CA LYS A 11 27.19 -22.16 -29.80
C LYS A 11 25.87 -22.02 -30.56
N CYS A 12 24.79 -21.57 -29.90
CA CYS A 12 23.63 -20.88 -30.53
C CYS A 12 22.51 -20.61 -29.50
N PRO A 13 21.81 -19.46 -29.56
CA PRO A 13 20.73 -19.09 -28.64
C PRO A 13 19.41 -19.87 -28.82
N ALA A 14 19.39 -20.97 -29.59
CA ALA A 14 18.15 -21.68 -29.93
C ALA A 14 18.19 -23.21 -29.70
N ARG A 15 19.35 -23.79 -29.35
CA ARG A 15 19.49 -25.24 -29.14
C ARG A 15 20.52 -25.49 -28.04
N VAL A 16 20.09 -26.09 -26.93
CA VAL A 16 20.99 -26.68 -25.94
C VAL A 16 21.09 -28.16 -26.29
N VAL A 17 22.31 -28.61 -26.59
CA VAL A 17 22.61 -29.98 -26.96
C VAL A 17 23.39 -30.61 -25.82
N LEU A 18 22.76 -31.52 -25.07
CA LEU A 18 23.44 -32.32 -24.06
C LEU A 18 24.11 -33.50 -24.78
N ARG A 19 25.44 -33.56 -24.69
CA ARG A 19 26.23 -34.70 -25.17
C ARG A 19 26.47 -35.64 -23.99
N LEU A 20 25.80 -36.79 -24.00
CA LEU A 20 26.07 -37.86 -23.05
C LEU A 20 27.19 -38.74 -23.61
N THR A 21 28.36 -38.68 -23.00
CA THR A 21 29.48 -39.58 -23.24
C THR A 21 29.21 -40.88 -22.49
N THR A 22 28.67 -41.86 -23.21
CA THR A 22 28.65 -43.24 -22.71
C THR A 22 29.85 -43.99 -23.32
N THR A 23 30.24 -45.11 -22.71
CA THR A 23 31.29 -46.01 -23.23
C THR A 23 30.96 -46.65 -24.58
N ALA A 24 29.80 -46.33 -25.18
CA ALA A 24 29.40 -46.78 -26.50
C ALA A 24 29.83 -45.79 -27.59
N THR A 25 30.23 -46.33 -28.73
CA THR A 25 30.86 -45.69 -29.90
C THR A 25 30.02 -44.65 -30.65
N SER A 26 28.97 -44.08 -30.05
CA SER A 26 28.18 -43.00 -30.65
C SER A 26 27.63 -42.03 -29.61
N PRO A 27 27.88 -40.71 -29.75
CA PRO A 27 27.30 -39.72 -28.85
C PRO A 27 25.78 -39.64 -29.04
N VAL A 28 25.03 -39.74 -27.94
CA VAL A 28 23.59 -39.47 -27.93
C VAL A 28 23.39 -37.98 -27.73
N TYR A 29 22.76 -37.33 -28.71
CA TYR A 29 22.43 -35.91 -28.67
C TYR A 29 20.97 -35.73 -28.21
N LEU A 30 20.78 -35.20 -27.00
CA LEU A 30 19.46 -34.80 -26.53
C LEU A 30 19.11 -33.42 -27.08
N ILE A 31 18.09 -33.36 -27.94
CA ILE A 31 17.48 -32.12 -28.40
C ILE A 31 16.45 -31.71 -27.35
N LEU A 32 16.79 -30.75 -26.50
CA LEU A 32 15.89 -30.21 -25.49
C LEU A 32 14.72 -29.47 -26.16
N THR A 33 13.50 -29.78 -25.72
CA THR A 33 12.29 -29.09 -26.18
C THR A 33 12.26 -27.63 -25.72
N LYS A 34 11.53 -26.75 -26.44
CA LYS A 34 11.42 -25.31 -26.13
C LYS A 34 11.12 -25.04 -24.65
N THR A 35 10.22 -25.82 -24.04
CA THR A 35 9.85 -25.73 -22.62
C THR A 35 11.03 -25.93 -21.66
N SER A 36 11.92 -26.88 -21.94
CA SER A 36 13.10 -27.17 -21.11
C SER A 36 14.14 -26.05 -21.17
N ILE A 37 14.24 -25.36 -22.31
CA ILE A 37 15.10 -24.18 -22.49
C ILE A 37 14.56 -22.99 -21.69
N TRP A 38 13.24 -22.84 -21.57
CA TRP A 38 12.63 -21.81 -20.73
C TRP A 38 12.85 -22.05 -19.23
N VAL A 39 12.91 -23.30 -18.78
CA VAL A 39 13.22 -23.63 -17.38
C VAL A 39 14.68 -23.28 -17.04
N LEU A 40 15.64 -23.65 -17.90
CA LEU A 40 17.06 -23.31 -17.71
C LEU A 40 17.33 -21.81 -17.86
N ARG A 41 16.62 -21.12 -18.77
CA ARG A 41 16.67 -19.65 -18.89
C ARG A 41 15.96 -18.95 -17.73
N GLY A 42 14.86 -19.50 -17.24
CA GLY A 42 14.16 -19.03 -16.05
C GLY A 42 15.05 -19.15 -14.83
N ALA A 43 15.78 -20.26 -14.69
CA ALA A 43 16.84 -20.41 -13.71
C ALA A 43 17.95 -19.38 -13.96
N GLN A 44 18.61 -19.31 -15.11
CA GLN A 44 19.66 -18.28 -15.35
C GLN A 44 19.20 -16.82 -15.14
N ALA A 45 17.95 -16.48 -15.47
CA ALA A 45 17.41 -15.12 -15.30
C ALA A 45 17.03 -14.80 -13.84
N ARG A 46 16.68 -15.81 -13.03
CA ARG A 46 16.40 -15.65 -11.59
C ARG A 46 17.66 -15.49 -10.73
N PHE A 47 18.84 -15.60 -11.33
CA PHE A 47 20.13 -15.82 -10.65
C PHE A 47 21.22 -14.78 -10.89
N ARG A 48 20.86 -13.56 -11.27
CA ARG A 48 21.72 -12.43 -10.91
C ARG A 48 21.53 -12.12 -9.42
N LEU A 49 21.87 -13.09 -8.59
CA LEU A 49 22.34 -12.88 -7.23
C LEU A 49 23.83 -12.65 -7.40
N ASP A 50 24.40 -11.64 -6.77
CA ASP A 50 25.83 -11.28 -6.87
C ASP A 50 26.77 -12.31 -6.21
N ASP A 51 26.46 -13.60 -6.36
CA ASP A 51 27.22 -14.72 -5.84
C ASP A 51 28.01 -15.37 -6.99
N PRO A 52 29.30 -15.02 -7.16
CA PRO A 52 30.14 -15.52 -8.25
C PRO A 52 30.45 -17.01 -8.17
N GLU A 53 30.04 -17.71 -7.11
CA GLU A 53 30.37 -19.12 -6.88
C GLU A 53 29.31 -20.12 -7.37
N LEU A 54 28.10 -19.68 -7.73
CA LEU A 54 27.04 -20.61 -8.13
C LEU A 54 26.94 -20.81 -9.64
N ASP A 55 27.86 -21.61 -10.20
CA ASP A 55 27.69 -22.13 -11.56
C ASP A 55 26.55 -23.16 -11.56
N VAL A 56 25.41 -22.78 -12.15
CA VAL A 56 24.19 -23.60 -12.20
C VAL A 56 24.41 -24.87 -13.05
N ALA A 57 25.34 -24.86 -14.00
CA ALA A 57 25.59 -25.99 -14.89
C ALA A 57 26.10 -27.25 -14.15
N PRO A 58 27.19 -27.21 -13.35
CA PRO A 58 27.67 -28.37 -12.60
C PRO A 58 26.68 -28.85 -11.54
N VAL A 59 25.96 -27.93 -10.88
CA VAL A 59 24.92 -28.26 -9.90
C VAL A 59 23.74 -28.98 -10.57
N PHE A 60 23.30 -28.52 -11.74
CA PHE A 60 22.27 -29.17 -12.53
C PHE A 60 22.70 -30.57 -12.98
N SER A 61 23.91 -30.68 -13.56
CA SER A 61 24.43 -31.96 -14.04
C SER A 61 24.51 -32.99 -12.94
N LYS A 62 25.02 -32.63 -11.75
CA LYS A 62 25.11 -33.55 -10.61
C LYS A 62 23.74 -34.06 -10.17
N THR A 63 22.80 -33.14 -9.95
CA THR A 63 21.43 -33.45 -9.50
C THR A 63 20.68 -34.27 -10.54
N PHE A 64 20.89 -33.99 -11.84
CA PHE A 64 20.35 -34.77 -12.95
C PHE A 64 20.81 -36.23 -12.94
N TYR A 65 22.11 -36.48 -12.77
CA TYR A 65 22.61 -37.85 -12.69
C TYR A 65 22.11 -38.58 -11.45
N GLU A 66 21.93 -37.90 -10.32
CA GLU A 66 21.32 -38.47 -9.12
C GLU A 66 19.86 -38.88 -9.36
N CYS A 67 19.04 -37.99 -9.95
CA CYS A 67 17.65 -38.30 -10.33
C CYS A 67 17.57 -39.45 -11.36
N LEU A 68 18.47 -39.48 -12.33
CA LEU A 68 18.55 -40.52 -13.35
C LEU A 68 18.87 -41.89 -12.74
N LYS A 69 19.81 -41.94 -11.78
CA LYS A 69 20.15 -43.16 -11.03
C LYS A 69 18.96 -43.68 -10.22
N THR A 70 18.20 -42.79 -9.57
CA THR A 70 17.01 -43.19 -8.79
C THR A 70 15.81 -43.61 -9.64
N SER A 71 15.73 -43.14 -10.89
CA SER A 71 14.64 -43.51 -11.82
C SER A 71 14.83 -44.90 -12.42
N ARG A 72 16.04 -45.46 -12.29
CA ARG A 72 16.38 -46.80 -12.77
C ARG A 72 15.75 -47.87 -11.88
N LYS A 73 14.84 -48.67 -12.44
CA LYS A 73 14.31 -49.88 -11.77
C LYS A 73 15.10 -51.11 -12.23
N GLY A 74 16.01 -51.60 -11.38
CA GLY A 74 16.74 -52.85 -11.63
C GLY A 74 17.93 -52.76 -12.59
N ASP A 75 18.48 -53.93 -12.97
CA ASP A 75 19.64 -54.13 -13.85
C ASP A 75 19.35 -53.84 -15.35
N GLU A 76 18.48 -52.87 -15.64
CA GLU A 76 18.20 -52.47 -17.03
C GLU A 76 19.38 -51.69 -17.61
N THR A 77 20.01 -52.26 -18.64
CA THR A 77 21.20 -51.74 -19.32
C THR A 77 20.92 -50.52 -20.22
N CYS A 78 19.65 -50.24 -20.55
CA CYS A 78 19.25 -49.15 -21.44
C CYS A 78 18.42 -48.08 -20.72
N ILE A 79 18.78 -46.82 -20.90
CA ILE A 79 18.05 -45.66 -20.36
C ILE A 79 17.03 -45.21 -21.41
N THR A 80 15.75 -45.15 -21.06
CA THR A 80 14.73 -44.68 -22.00
C THR A 80 14.67 -43.15 -22.05
N PHE A 81 14.13 -42.61 -23.14
CA PHE A 81 13.86 -41.17 -23.23
C PHE A 81 12.88 -40.70 -22.14
N GLN A 82 11.96 -41.55 -21.70
CA GLN A 82 11.02 -41.22 -20.62
C GLN A 82 11.75 -41.08 -19.28
N ASP A 83 12.75 -41.93 -19.00
CA ASP A 83 13.56 -41.84 -17.78
C ASP A 83 14.40 -40.55 -17.77
N ILE A 84 14.99 -40.20 -18.91
CA ILE A 84 15.72 -38.93 -19.09
C ILE A 84 14.80 -37.73 -18.86
N LYS A 85 13.62 -37.73 -19.50
CA LYS A 85 12.63 -36.65 -19.35
C LYS A 85 12.21 -36.48 -17.90
N ARG A 86 11.89 -37.59 -17.22
CA ARG A 86 11.48 -37.59 -15.82
C ARG A 86 12.60 -37.11 -14.90
N ALA A 87 13.82 -37.60 -15.09
CA ALA A 87 14.98 -37.14 -14.33
C ALA A 87 15.23 -35.64 -14.52
N PHE A 88 15.08 -35.13 -15.74
CA PHE A 88 15.22 -33.71 -16.04
C PHE A 88 14.14 -32.86 -15.34
N GLU A 89 12.88 -33.28 -15.39
CA GLU A 89 11.77 -32.61 -14.71
C GLU A 89 11.96 -32.59 -13.19
N LEU A 90 12.35 -33.73 -12.59
CA LEU A 90 12.66 -33.83 -11.16
C LEU A 90 13.83 -32.93 -10.75
N THR A 91 14.88 -32.90 -11.56
CA THR A 91 16.06 -32.05 -11.32
C THR A 91 15.68 -30.59 -11.34
N ALA A 92 14.92 -30.17 -12.35
CA ALA A 92 14.44 -28.81 -12.48
C ALA A 92 13.59 -28.40 -11.28
N GLN A 93 12.69 -29.27 -10.81
CA GLN A 93 11.86 -29.02 -9.63
C GLN A 93 12.70 -28.88 -8.36
N GLN A 94 13.62 -29.83 -8.11
CA GLN A 94 14.48 -29.81 -6.93
C GLN A 94 15.33 -28.55 -6.86
N LEU A 95 15.97 -28.18 -7.97
CA LEU A 95 16.77 -26.97 -8.03
C LEU A 95 15.88 -25.75 -7.83
N THR A 96 14.77 -25.62 -8.57
CA THR A 96 13.88 -24.45 -8.43
C THR A 96 13.46 -24.23 -6.99
N HIS A 97 13.12 -25.30 -6.26
CA HIS A 97 12.78 -25.25 -4.84
C HIS A 97 13.98 -24.83 -3.96
N GLU A 98 15.17 -25.43 -4.15
CA GLU A 98 16.36 -25.06 -3.38
C GLU A 98 16.73 -23.58 -3.57
N LEU A 99 16.58 -23.08 -4.80
CA LEU A 99 16.97 -21.75 -5.19
C LEU A 99 15.96 -20.70 -4.77
N SER A 100 14.66 -21.03 -4.85
CA SER A 100 13.59 -20.22 -4.25
C SER A 100 13.82 -20.09 -2.73
N ASN A 101 14.15 -21.18 -2.04
CA ASN A 101 14.46 -21.14 -0.61
C ASN A 101 15.66 -20.26 -0.27
N LYS A 102 16.77 -20.36 -1.03
CA LYS A 102 17.94 -19.49 -0.85
C LYS A 102 17.59 -18.02 -1.07
N LEU A 103 16.84 -17.71 -2.12
CA LEU A 103 16.39 -16.35 -2.43
C LEU A 103 15.47 -15.80 -1.32
N LEU A 104 14.56 -16.61 -0.78
CA LEU A 104 13.69 -16.21 0.32
C LEU A 104 14.49 -15.89 1.60
N VAL A 105 15.51 -16.69 1.92
CA VAL A 105 16.41 -16.43 3.06
C VAL A 105 17.13 -15.09 2.88
N GLN A 106 17.64 -14.81 1.67
CA GLN A 106 18.28 -13.52 1.37
C GLN A 106 17.29 -12.34 1.44
N MET A 107 16.05 -12.52 0.97
CA MET A 107 15.01 -11.49 1.09
C MET A 107 14.67 -11.17 2.54
N ARG A 108 14.57 -12.20 3.40
CA ARG A 108 14.36 -12.02 4.84
C ARG A 108 15.53 -11.27 5.48
N ALA A 109 16.76 -11.67 5.16
CA ALA A 109 17.96 -10.98 5.65
C ALA A 109 18.05 -9.52 5.15
N ALA A 110 17.56 -9.23 3.95
CA ALA A 110 17.48 -7.88 3.39
C ALA A 110 16.36 -7.02 4.01
N GLY A 111 15.50 -7.60 4.85
CA GLY A 111 14.48 -6.88 5.61
C GLY A 111 13.07 -6.94 5.03
N LEU A 112 12.67 -8.04 4.38
CA LEU A 112 11.34 -8.22 3.80
C LEU A 112 10.20 -7.80 4.74
N HIS A 113 10.26 -8.22 5.99
CA HIS A 113 9.23 -7.93 7.00
C HIS A 113 9.28 -6.49 7.47
N GLU A 114 10.49 -5.95 7.65
CA GLU A 114 10.73 -4.58 8.07
C GLU A 114 10.22 -3.59 7.03
N TYR A 115 10.50 -3.80 5.75
CA TYR A 115 9.97 -2.96 4.68
C TYR A 115 8.45 -3.06 4.55
N TRP A 116 7.86 -4.23 4.78
CA TRP A 116 6.40 -4.37 4.82
C TRP A 116 5.78 -3.57 5.97
N GLN A 117 6.42 -3.54 7.14
CA GLN A 117 5.99 -2.70 8.27
C GLN A 117 6.21 -1.21 7.97
N ASP A 118 7.35 -0.84 7.40
CA ASP A 118 7.61 0.55 6.99
C ASP A 118 6.52 1.01 5.98
N MET A 119 6.13 0.17 5.01
CA MET A 119 5.02 0.43 4.09
C MET A 119 3.69 0.72 4.81
N LYS A 120 3.36 -0.05 5.84
CA LYS A 120 2.18 0.18 6.69
C LYS A 120 2.26 1.54 7.39
N GLU A 121 3.40 1.82 8.03
CA GLU A 121 3.63 3.04 8.80
C GLU A 121 3.56 4.29 7.92
N VAL A 122 4.12 4.22 6.71
CA VAL A 122 4.08 5.29 5.70
C VAL A 122 2.67 5.48 5.13
N THR A 123 1.91 4.40 4.89
CA THR A 123 0.57 4.50 4.27
C THR A 123 -0.48 5.06 5.22
N CYS A 124 -0.53 4.56 6.47
CA CYS A 124 -1.60 4.92 7.41
C CYS A 124 -1.18 4.90 8.89
N GLY A 125 0.06 4.51 9.21
CA GLY A 125 0.56 4.45 10.58
C GLY A 125 1.21 5.75 11.05
N ARG A 126 2.24 5.62 11.89
CA ARG A 126 2.88 6.74 12.61
C ARG A 126 3.52 7.74 11.67
N VAL A 127 4.18 7.30 10.60
CA VAL A 127 4.81 8.23 9.63
C VAL A 127 3.73 9.11 9.00
N ALA A 128 2.65 8.52 8.51
CA ALA A 128 1.54 9.26 7.91
C ALA A 128 0.96 10.29 8.89
N HIS A 129 0.76 9.91 10.15
CA HIS A 129 0.23 10.79 11.19
C HIS A 129 1.19 11.93 11.54
N TYR A 130 2.48 11.63 11.77
CA TYR A 130 3.47 12.67 12.07
C TYR A 130 3.65 13.63 10.90
N PHE A 131 3.76 13.11 9.68
CA PHE A 131 3.86 13.95 8.50
C PHE A 131 2.63 14.85 8.34
N ALA A 132 1.42 14.31 8.45
CA ALA A 132 0.19 15.10 8.37
C ALA A 132 0.13 16.17 9.47
N ALA A 133 0.53 15.86 10.70
CA ALA A 133 0.61 16.83 11.79
C ALA A 133 1.64 17.93 11.53
N TYR A 134 2.77 17.63 10.88
CA TYR A 134 3.77 18.64 10.53
C TYR A 134 3.37 19.48 9.30
N ALA A 135 2.77 18.85 8.30
CA ALA A 135 2.40 19.48 7.04
C ALA A 135 1.12 20.32 7.16
N TYR A 136 0.14 19.85 7.95
CA TYR A 136 -1.17 20.47 8.07
C TYR A 136 -1.46 21.04 9.46
N GLY A 137 -0.76 20.55 10.48
CA GLY A 137 -0.97 21.00 11.84
C GLY A 137 -0.71 22.49 11.92
N CYS A 138 -1.71 23.21 12.39
CA CYS A 138 -1.57 24.62 12.75
C CYS A 138 -0.75 24.68 14.05
N MET A 139 0.54 24.36 13.99
CA MET A 139 1.45 24.86 15.02
C MET A 139 1.26 26.37 15.02
N SER A 140 1.01 26.93 16.19
CA SER A 140 0.59 28.31 16.49
C SER A 140 1.48 29.44 15.93
N ASP A 141 2.40 29.10 15.05
CA ASP A 141 3.36 29.98 14.42
C ASP A 141 3.53 29.57 12.94
N PRO A 142 2.70 30.10 12.02
CA PRO A 142 2.83 29.88 10.58
C PRO A 142 4.24 30.19 10.05
N SER A 143 4.97 31.07 10.74
CA SER A 143 6.35 31.44 10.40
C SER A 143 7.37 30.29 10.56
N LYS A 144 7.05 29.27 11.37
CA LYS A 144 7.94 28.10 11.60
C LYS A 144 7.75 26.97 10.59
N ILE A 145 6.55 26.81 10.02
CA ILE A 145 6.25 25.78 9.01
C ILE A 145 6.75 26.21 7.63
N VAL A 146 6.75 27.52 7.34
CA VAL A 146 7.24 28.08 6.07
C VAL A 146 8.76 27.89 5.88
N ALA A 147 9.52 27.56 6.93
CA ALA A 147 10.98 27.44 6.87
C ALA A 147 11.51 26.02 6.59
N MET A 148 10.74 24.95 6.82
CA MET A 148 11.20 23.58 6.55
C MET A 148 10.70 23.07 5.20
N HIS A 149 11.62 22.59 4.37
CA HIS A 149 11.27 21.98 3.10
C HIS A 149 10.43 20.70 3.34
N THR A 150 9.42 20.44 2.50
CA THR A 150 8.50 19.29 2.68
C THR A 150 9.25 17.95 2.83
N ALA A 151 10.38 17.80 2.13
CA ALA A 151 11.23 16.61 2.24
C ALA A 151 11.86 16.46 3.65
N ASP A 152 12.20 17.55 4.32
CA ASP A 152 12.77 17.54 5.67
C ASP A 152 11.71 17.18 6.70
N LEU A 153 10.48 17.67 6.52
CA LEU A 153 9.32 17.28 7.34
C LEU A 153 9.05 15.78 7.23
N TYR A 154 9.10 15.24 6.00
CA TYR A 154 8.92 13.81 5.77
C TYR A 154 10.04 12.97 6.39
N THR A 155 11.30 13.39 6.22
CA THR A 155 12.46 12.74 6.85
C THR A 155 12.33 12.74 8.37
N THR A 156 11.90 13.86 8.95
CA THR A 156 11.64 13.98 10.38
C THR A 156 10.53 13.02 10.83
N ALA A 157 9.44 12.91 10.06
CA ALA A 157 8.35 11.98 10.34
C ALA A 157 8.80 10.52 10.31
N LEU A 158 9.62 10.12 9.32
CA LEU A 158 10.23 8.79 9.24
C LEU A 158 11.03 8.47 10.50
N LEU A 159 11.97 9.34 10.88
CA LEU A 159 12.83 9.10 12.05
C LEU A 159 12.04 9.09 13.37
N ARG A 160 11.09 10.01 13.54
CA ARG A 160 10.21 10.06 14.72
C ARG A 160 9.30 8.83 14.85
N SER A 161 8.96 8.19 13.74
CA SER A 161 8.15 6.97 13.74
C SER A 161 8.91 5.71 14.20
N GLY A 162 10.24 5.79 14.30
CA GLY A 162 11.13 4.69 14.67
C GLY A 162 11.76 3.96 13.47
N ILE A 163 11.62 4.48 12.24
CA ILE A 163 12.31 3.91 11.07
C ILE A 163 13.81 4.26 11.15
N PRO A 164 14.72 3.27 11.13
CA PRO A 164 16.15 3.52 11.18
C PRO A 164 16.63 4.37 9.99
N LEU A 165 17.68 5.17 10.22
CA LEU A 165 18.22 6.10 9.23
C LEU A 165 18.57 5.39 7.90
N GLU A 166 19.13 4.19 7.95
CA GLU A 166 19.53 3.45 6.75
C GLU A 166 18.35 3.06 5.86
N ARG A 167 17.18 2.71 6.43
CA ARG A 167 15.97 2.46 5.63
C ARG A 167 15.24 3.76 5.29
N ALA A 168 15.27 4.77 6.16
CA ALA A 168 14.62 6.05 5.93
C ALA A 168 15.13 6.76 4.66
N LYS A 169 16.42 6.64 4.33
CA LYS A 169 17.03 7.19 3.10
C LYS A 169 16.37 6.69 1.82
N ASN A 170 15.81 5.49 1.85
CA ASN A 170 15.19 4.85 0.68
C ASN A 170 13.78 5.38 0.42
N TRP A 171 13.16 6.02 1.40
CA TRP A 171 11.83 6.61 1.31
C TRP A 171 11.92 8.08 0.91
N LYS A 172 11.34 8.42 -0.24
CA LYS A 172 11.34 9.79 -0.76
C LYS A 172 9.91 10.29 -0.92
N LEU A 173 9.74 11.60 -0.74
CA LEU A 173 8.47 12.29 -0.94
C LEU A 173 8.62 13.32 -2.07
N ALA A 174 7.76 13.21 -3.08
CA ALA A 174 7.62 14.21 -4.13
C ALA A 174 6.25 14.87 -4.03
N ARG A 175 6.17 16.15 -4.43
CA ARG A 175 4.91 16.89 -4.56
C ARG A 175 4.55 16.98 -6.04
N THR A 176 3.36 16.54 -6.42
CA THR A 176 2.92 16.45 -7.84
C THR A 176 2.15 17.68 -8.33
N ALA A 177 2.20 18.78 -7.55
CA ALA A 177 1.83 20.15 -7.91
C ALA A 177 0.34 20.49 -8.12
N THR A 178 -0.60 19.53 -8.08
CA THR A 178 -2.03 19.82 -8.29
C THR A 178 -2.82 20.23 -7.03
N SER A 179 -2.41 19.80 -5.83
CA SER A 179 -3.08 20.19 -4.57
C SER A 179 -2.13 20.17 -3.35
N GLU A 180 -2.56 20.76 -2.22
CA GLU A 180 -1.82 20.71 -0.93
C GLU A 180 -1.75 19.30 -0.32
N THR A 181 -2.58 18.36 -0.77
CA THR A 181 -2.58 16.96 -0.30
C THR A 181 -1.92 16.00 -1.28
N ASP A 182 -1.53 16.48 -2.46
CA ASP A 182 -1.02 15.65 -3.55
C ASP A 182 0.47 15.38 -3.36
N TYR A 183 0.73 14.41 -2.50
CA TYR A 183 2.05 13.86 -2.25
C TYR A 183 2.16 12.48 -2.87
N THR A 184 3.36 12.15 -3.36
CA THR A 184 3.68 10.82 -3.87
C THR A 184 4.93 10.34 -3.17
N ILE A 185 4.82 9.20 -2.51
CA ILE A 185 5.94 8.47 -1.94
C ILE A 185 6.56 7.57 -3.01
N SER A 186 7.89 7.46 -2.98
CA SER A 186 8.63 6.42 -3.66
C SER A 186 9.56 5.72 -2.67
N CYS A 187 9.86 4.46 -2.95
CA CYS A 187 10.79 3.65 -2.18
C CYS A 187 11.81 3.03 -3.14
N GLU A 188 13.09 3.33 -2.94
CA GLU A 188 14.18 2.73 -3.69
C GLU A 188 14.59 1.42 -3.01
N LEU A 189 14.19 0.29 -3.61
CA LEU A 189 14.51 -1.05 -3.12
C LEU A 189 15.57 -1.68 -4.02
N GLU A 190 16.66 -2.14 -3.42
CA GLU A 190 17.68 -2.91 -4.12
C GLU A 190 17.28 -4.38 -4.24
N ARG A 191 18.02 -5.15 -5.04
CA ARG A 191 17.86 -6.61 -5.07
C ARG A 191 18.29 -7.19 -3.70
N PRO A 192 17.63 -8.23 -3.20
CA PRO A 192 16.58 -9.01 -3.85
C PRO A 192 15.15 -8.48 -3.67
N LEU A 193 14.92 -7.47 -2.83
CA LEU A 193 13.57 -6.99 -2.45
C LEU A 193 12.77 -6.40 -3.62
N SER A 194 13.43 -5.71 -4.55
CA SER A 194 12.79 -5.18 -5.77
C SER A 194 12.23 -6.24 -6.71
N TYR A 195 12.53 -7.53 -6.48
CA TYR A 195 11.90 -8.63 -7.23
C TYR A 195 10.44 -8.85 -6.82
N VAL A 196 10.14 -8.78 -5.52
CA VAL A 196 8.79 -9.06 -4.98
C VAL A 196 7.98 -7.80 -4.71
N PHE A 197 8.64 -6.69 -4.33
CA PHE A 197 7.98 -5.42 -4.15
C PHE A 197 7.88 -4.68 -5.48
N ARG A 198 6.77 -4.91 -6.19
CA ARG A 198 6.49 -4.26 -7.47
C ARG A 198 6.21 -2.77 -7.28
N PRO A 199 6.62 -1.90 -8.23
CA PRO A 199 6.28 -0.47 -8.18
C PRO A 199 4.77 -0.18 -8.11
N THR A 200 3.94 -1.07 -8.65
CA THR A 200 2.48 -0.96 -8.65
C THR A 200 1.87 -1.01 -7.24
N LEU A 201 2.49 -1.75 -6.32
CA LEU A 201 2.11 -1.75 -4.91
C LEU A 201 2.30 -0.38 -4.27
N ILE A 202 3.41 0.32 -4.57
CA ILE A 202 3.65 1.69 -4.09
C ILE A 202 2.60 2.65 -4.65
N LEU A 203 2.13 2.45 -5.89
CA LEU A 203 1.01 3.24 -6.44
C LEU A 203 -0.31 2.99 -5.69
N ALA A 204 -0.60 1.74 -5.34
CA ALA A 204 -1.79 1.40 -4.55
C ALA A 204 -1.72 2.02 -3.14
N MET A 205 -0.55 2.01 -2.51
CA MET A 205 -0.30 2.68 -1.23
C MET A 205 -0.48 4.19 -1.33
N ASN A 206 0.09 4.81 -2.37
CA ASN A 206 -0.06 6.25 -2.62
C ASN A 206 -1.53 6.67 -2.72
N ALA A 207 -2.36 5.87 -3.41
CA ALA A 207 -3.79 6.14 -3.51
C ALA A 207 -4.48 6.10 -2.13
N CYS A 208 -4.13 5.12 -1.28
CA CYS A 208 -4.64 5.06 0.10
C CYS A 208 -4.17 6.25 0.95
N MET A 209 -2.90 6.62 0.80
CA MET A 209 -2.26 7.72 1.51
C MET A 209 -2.89 9.08 1.14
N ASP A 210 -3.20 9.33 -0.14
CA ASP A 210 -3.88 10.56 -0.59
C ASP A 210 -5.21 10.76 0.14
N ASN A 211 -6.05 9.72 0.17
CA ASN A 211 -7.31 9.77 0.92
C ASN A 211 -7.11 9.99 2.42
N MET A 212 -6.10 9.35 3.01
CA MET A 212 -5.74 9.59 4.40
C MET A 212 -5.34 11.05 4.66
N PHE A 213 -4.51 11.62 3.81
CA PHE A 213 -4.07 13.02 3.93
C PHE A 213 -5.21 14.01 3.72
N LYS A 214 -6.17 13.73 2.83
CA LYS A 214 -7.40 14.51 2.73
C LYS A 214 -8.19 14.52 4.04
N LEU A 215 -8.36 13.35 4.67
CA LEU A 215 -9.06 13.23 5.95
C LEU A 215 -8.31 13.94 7.09
N PHE A 216 -6.99 13.79 7.18
CA PHE A 216 -6.19 14.53 8.16
C PHE A 216 -6.29 16.04 7.95
N ARG A 217 -6.19 16.51 6.70
CA ARG A 217 -6.33 17.92 6.38
C ARG A 217 -7.67 18.48 6.85
N VAL A 218 -8.76 17.74 6.64
CA VAL A 218 -10.09 18.12 7.15
C VAL A 218 -10.11 18.24 8.66
N VAL A 219 -9.58 17.24 9.37
CA VAL A 219 -9.51 17.27 10.85
C VAL A 219 -8.74 18.49 11.33
N GLU A 220 -7.57 18.78 10.75
CA GLU A 220 -6.75 19.92 11.15
C GLU A 220 -7.43 21.27 10.85
N LEU A 221 -8.04 21.44 9.67
CA LEU A 221 -8.76 22.66 9.33
C LEU A 221 -9.90 22.96 10.30
N LEU A 222 -10.71 21.94 10.62
CA LEU A 222 -11.84 22.09 11.53
C LEU A 222 -11.40 22.25 13.00
N THR A 223 -10.31 21.59 13.41
CA THR A 223 -9.72 21.75 14.75
C THR A 223 -9.15 23.16 14.91
N SER A 224 -8.51 23.71 13.87
CA SER A 224 -8.06 25.10 13.85
C SER A 224 -9.23 26.07 14.01
N VAL A 225 -10.34 25.89 13.29
CA VAL A 225 -11.54 26.74 13.44
C VAL A 225 -12.11 26.67 14.85
N SER A 226 -12.06 25.49 15.49
CA SER A 226 -12.53 25.31 16.87
C SER A 226 -11.58 25.94 17.91
N SER A 227 -10.30 26.08 17.56
CA SER A 227 -9.24 26.59 18.45
C SER A 227 -9.00 28.10 18.30
N ASP A 228 -9.48 28.69 17.20
CA ASP A 228 -9.48 30.12 16.99
C ASP A 228 -10.26 30.80 18.13
N ARG A 229 -9.61 31.70 18.88
CA ARG A 229 -10.24 32.47 19.98
C ARG A 229 -11.18 33.57 19.47
N LYS A 230 -11.83 33.36 18.33
CA LYS A 230 -12.73 34.33 17.72
C LYS A 230 -14.06 34.35 18.47
N THR A 231 -14.55 35.55 18.69
CA THR A 231 -15.76 35.86 19.44
C THR A 231 -16.88 36.28 18.50
N ASP A 232 -18.11 36.39 19.01
CA ASP A 232 -19.25 36.96 18.30
C ASP A 232 -18.98 38.37 17.75
N GLU A 233 -18.14 39.16 18.43
CA GLU A 233 -17.74 40.49 18.00
C GLU A 233 -16.92 40.46 16.70
N ASP A 234 -16.07 39.45 16.51
CA ASP A 234 -15.24 39.29 15.31
C ASP A 234 -16.08 39.03 14.04
N TYR A 235 -17.28 38.44 14.20
CA TYR A 235 -18.18 38.06 13.10
C TYR A 235 -19.39 38.99 12.96
N ARG A 236 -19.45 40.08 13.74
CA ARG A 236 -20.56 41.02 13.72
C ARG A 236 -20.52 41.84 12.45
N GLN A 237 -21.62 41.81 11.68
CA GLN A 237 -21.76 42.65 10.50
C GLN A 237 -22.13 44.09 10.89
N VAL A 238 -21.89 45.04 9.98
CA VAL A 238 -22.22 46.46 10.20
C VAL A 238 -23.71 46.60 10.53
N ASN A 239 -24.03 47.27 11.65
CA ASN A 239 -25.39 47.50 12.17
C ASN A 239 -26.17 46.25 12.61
N GLU A 240 -25.49 45.13 12.85
CA GLU A 240 -26.14 43.89 13.23
C GLU A 240 -26.39 43.76 14.74
N ASN A 241 -27.52 43.13 15.11
CA ASN A 241 -27.82 42.79 16.49
C ASN A 241 -26.84 41.71 16.99
N ARG A 242 -26.24 41.94 18.16
CA ARG A 242 -25.29 41.01 18.79
C ARG A 242 -25.84 39.58 18.90
N ALA A 243 -27.12 39.44 19.23
CA ALA A 243 -27.78 38.15 19.35
C ALA A 243 -27.74 37.31 18.05
N ILE A 244 -27.76 37.95 16.88
CA ILE A 244 -27.70 37.29 15.57
C ILE A 244 -26.29 36.77 15.31
N ALA A 245 -25.26 37.59 15.58
CA ALA A 245 -23.86 37.19 15.46
C ALA A 245 -23.53 36.01 16.40
N GLU A 246 -23.96 36.08 17.67
CA GLU A 246 -23.82 34.98 18.63
C GLU A 246 -24.51 33.69 18.17
N ARG A 247 -25.72 33.79 17.59
CA ARG A 247 -26.46 32.63 17.07
C ARG A 247 -25.72 31.99 15.89
N ARG A 248 -25.15 32.79 14.98
CA ARG A 248 -24.35 32.28 13.86
C ARG A 248 -23.07 31.60 14.29
N VAL A 249 -22.33 32.18 15.24
CA VAL A 249 -21.10 31.56 15.78
C VAL A 249 -21.44 30.22 16.43
N ARG A 250 -22.50 30.16 17.25
CA ARG A 250 -22.97 28.89 17.84
C ARG A 250 -23.32 27.86 16.77
N HIS A 251 -24.00 28.25 15.70
CA HIS A 251 -24.35 27.33 14.61
C HIS A 251 -23.13 26.85 13.83
N MET A 252 -22.14 27.72 13.57
CA MET A 252 -20.86 27.34 13.00
C MET A 252 -20.15 26.29 13.88
N CYS A 253 -20.02 26.57 15.18
CA CYS A 253 -19.39 25.64 16.12
C CYS A 253 -20.10 24.28 16.17
N PHE A 254 -21.44 24.28 16.09
CA PHE A 254 -22.22 23.06 15.98
C PHE A 254 -21.87 22.28 14.71
N ILE A 255 -21.88 22.92 13.53
CA ILE A 255 -21.55 22.28 12.25
C ILE A 255 -20.13 21.72 12.28
N VAL A 256 -19.15 22.52 12.72
CA VAL A 256 -17.74 22.12 12.84
C VAL A 256 -17.59 20.89 13.72
N SER A 257 -18.24 20.87 14.89
CA SER A 257 -18.22 19.73 15.81
C SER A 257 -18.80 18.46 15.16
N LYS A 258 -19.89 18.58 14.39
CA LYS A 258 -20.49 17.44 13.67
C LYS A 258 -19.62 16.94 12.54
N LEU A 259 -18.99 17.83 11.78
CA LEU A 259 -18.07 17.46 10.71
C LEU A 259 -16.81 16.78 11.27
N LEU A 260 -16.23 17.29 12.36
CA LEU A 260 -15.09 16.66 13.05
C LEU A 260 -15.40 15.23 13.47
N LEU A 261 -16.57 15.05 14.07
CA LEU A 261 -17.06 13.75 14.52
C LEU A 261 -17.23 12.77 13.35
N LEU A 262 -17.90 13.20 12.27
CA LEU A 262 -18.12 12.41 11.06
C LEU A 262 -16.79 11.98 10.42
N VAL A 263 -15.89 12.94 10.22
CA VAL A 263 -14.59 12.71 9.58
C VAL A 263 -13.72 11.81 10.44
N SER A 264 -13.75 11.96 11.76
CA SER A 264 -13.01 11.08 12.68
C SER A 264 -13.49 9.64 12.57
N VAL A 265 -14.80 9.40 12.52
CA VAL A 265 -15.35 8.05 12.33
C VAL A 265 -14.91 7.45 10.98
N ILE A 266 -14.99 8.24 9.89
CA ILE A 266 -14.57 7.80 8.56
C ILE A 266 -13.07 7.45 8.55
N LYS A 267 -12.25 8.34 9.10
CA LYS A 267 -10.80 8.18 9.22
C LYS A 267 -10.44 6.91 9.98
N ASP A 268 -11.02 6.70 11.16
CA ASP A 268 -10.70 5.54 12.00
C ASP A 268 -11.07 4.22 11.34
N LEU A 269 -12.20 4.17 10.63
CA LEU A 269 -12.61 2.98 9.88
C LEU A 269 -11.71 2.71 8.68
N PHE A 270 -11.33 3.75 7.94
CA PHE A 270 -10.43 3.60 6.80
C PHE A 270 -9.04 3.16 7.24
N VAL A 271 -8.45 3.82 8.25
CA VAL A 271 -7.18 3.41 8.88
C VAL A 271 -7.26 1.97 9.39
N GLY A 272 -8.34 1.63 10.10
CA GLY A 272 -8.54 0.28 10.62
C GLY A 272 -8.57 -0.77 9.51
N LYS A 273 -9.21 -0.48 8.38
CA LYS A 273 -9.26 -1.40 7.24
C LYS A 273 -7.92 -1.54 6.53
N VAL A 274 -7.21 -0.45 6.27
CA VAL A 274 -5.87 -0.49 5.66
C VAL A 274 -4.89 -1.23 6.56
N ASN A 275 -4.89 -0.94 7.88
CA ASN A 275 -4.08 -1.67 8.86
C ASN A 275 -4.38 -3.17 8.86
N SER A 276 -5.65 -3.56 8.81
CA SER A 276 -6.05 -4.98 8.76
C SER A 276 -5.52 -5.72 7.53
N ILE A 277 -5.38 -5.05 6.38
CA ILE A 277 -4.74 -5.62 5.19
C ILE A 277 -3.26 -5.87 5.48
N PHE A 278 -2.54 -4.85 5.94
CA PHE A 278 -1.12 -4.98 6.27
C PHE A 278 -0.85 -6.06 7.32
N ASP A 279 -1.65 -6.11 8.40
CA ASP A 279 -1.45 -7.06 9.50
C ASP A 279 -1.72 -8.51 9.09
N ARG A 280 -2.79 -8.78 8.32
CA ARG A 280 -3.07 -10.13 7.82
C ARG A 280 -1.96 -10.63 6.90
N HIS A 281 -1.51 -9.78 5.97
CA HIS A 281 -0.46 -10.16 5.04
C HIS A 281 0.91 -10.23 5.70
N ALA A 282 1.17 -9.47 6.78
CA ALA A 282 2.39 -9.62 7.58
C ALA A 282 2.51 -11.04 8.17
N VAL A 283 1.42 -11.56 8.74
CA VAL A 283 1.38 -12.95 9.26
C VAL A 283 1.56 -13.97 8.14
N ALA A 284 0.98 -13.74 6.96
CA ALA A 284 1.15 -14.62 5.81
C ALA A 284 2.61 -14.62 5.31
N LEU A 285 3.25 -13.45 5.21
CA LEU A 285 4.66 -13.31 4.79
C LEU A 285 5.62 -14.02 5.76
N GLN A 286 5.31 -14.02 7.07
CA GLN A 286 6.09 -14.77 8.06
C GLN A 286 6.03 -16.28 7.85
N ARG A 287 4.90 -16.80 7.34
CA ARG A 287 4.66 -18.23 7.14
C ARG A 287 5.07 -18.74 5.77
N ALA A 288 5.34 -17.85 4.81
CA ALA A 288 5.72 -18.23 3.46
C ALA A 288 6.97 -19.14 3.46
N GLN A 289 6.99 -20.15 2.62
CA GLN A 289 8.11 -21.08 2.47
C GLN A 289 8.81 -20.90 1.14
N GLU A 290 8.11 -20.37 0.13
CA GLU A 290 8.65 -20.15 -1.22
C GLU A 290 8.53 -18.66 -1.62
N VAL A 291 9.37 -18.21 -2.56
CA VAL A 291 9.33 -16.83 -3.07
C VAL A 291 8.06 -16.56 -3.88
N GLU A 292 7.57 -17.58 -4.60
CA GLU A 292 6.30 -17.53 -5.32
C GLU A 292 5.13 -17.21 -4.37
N GLU A 293 5.10 -17.79 -3.16
CA GLU A 293 4.08 -17.47 -2.16
C GLU A 293 4.17 -16.01 -1.69
N VAL A 294 5.39 -15.48 -1.52
CA VAL A 294 5.59 -14.07 -1.17
C VAL A 294 5.03 -13.15 -2.25
N ASP A 295 5.34 -13.43 -3.52
CA ASP A 295 4.83 -12.66 -4.67
C ASP A 295 3.30 -12.71 -4.76
N ASP A 296 2.69 -13.87 -4.52
CA ASP A 296 1.23 -14.05 -4.47
C ASP A 296 0.59 -13.33 -3.28
N ILE A 297 1.24 -13.32 -2.11
CA ILE A 297 0.77 -12.61 -0.93
C ILE A 297 0.77 -11.10 -1.19
N LEU A 298 1.87 -10.56 -1.73
CA LEU A 298 1.99 -9.13 -2.04
C LEU A 298 1.04 -8.71 -3.17
N SER A 299 0.87 -9.53 -4.20
CA SER A 299 -0.09 -9.28 -5.29
C SER A 299 -1.55 -9.22 -4.78
N ARG A 300 -1.90 -10.10 -3.83
CA ARG A 300 -3.22 -10.06 -3.17
C ARG A 300 -3.38 -8.80 -2.33
N ALA A 301 -2.36 -8.43 -1.55
CA ALA A 301 -2.40 -7.20 -0.76
C ALA A 301 -2.55 -5.95 -1.63
N GLU A 302 -1.82 -5.88 -2.74
CA GLU A 302 -1.95 -4.82 -3.75
C GLU A 302 -3.39 -4.73 -4.28
N THR A 303 -3.97 -5.86 -4.68
CA THR A 303 -5.35 -5.93 -5.20
C THR A 303 -6.36 -5.45 -4.16
N GLU A 304 -6.20 -5.84 -2.90
CA GLU A 304 -7.07 -5.39 -1.82
C GLU A 304 -6.96 -3.88 -1.56
N LEU A 305 -5.75 -3.31 -1.57
CA LEU A 305 -5.53 -1.86 -1.46
C LEU A 305 -6.14 -1.10 -2.65
N GLN A 306 -5.93 -1.58 -3.87
CA GLN A 306 -6.53 -1.01 -5.08
C GLN A 306 -8.07 -1.07 -5.03
N ALA A 307 -8.64 -2.16 -4.53
CA ALA A 307 -10.07 -2.29 -4.38
C ALA A 307 -10.65 -1.21 -3.45
N LEU A 308 -10.00 -0.91 -2.31
CA LEU A 308 -10.45 0.17 -1.42
C LEU A 308 -10.52 1.53 -2.14
N MET A 309 -9.59 1.76 -3.06
CA MET A 309 -9.44 3.02 -3.79
C MET A 309 -10.20 3.07 -5.12
N ALA A 310 -10.81 1.96 -5.54
CA ALA A 310 -11.59 1.89 -6.76
C ALA A 310 -12.77 2.88 -6.70
N ARG A 311 -12.84 3.78 -7.69
CA ARG A 311 -13.93 4.76 -7.84
C ARG A 311 -15.07 4.17 -8.69
N THR A 312 -15.60 3.02 -8.27
CA THR A 312 -16.75 2.34 -8.88
C THR A 312 -17.95 2.31 -7.95
N ASP A 313 -19.16 2.39 -8.53
CA ASP A 313 -20.44 2.25 -7.82
C ASP A 313 -20.53 3.06 -6.51
N ILE A 314 -20.78 2.38 -5.39
CA ILE A 314 -20.93 2.97 -4.06
C ILE A 314 -19.62 3.55 -3.54
N ARG A 315 -18.46 2.95 -3.91
CA ARG A 315 -17.15 3.48 -3.52
C ARG A 315 -16.86 4.82 -4.18
N ARG A 316 -17.28 5.01 -5.44
CA ARG A 316 -17.20 6.33 -6.10
C ARG A 316 -17.92 7.40 -5.27
N GLN A 317 -19.16 7.12 -4.88
CA GLN A 317 -19.96 8.06 -4.12
C GLN A 317 -19.38 8.31 -2.71
N PHE A 318 -18.81 7.29 -2.07
CA PHE A 318 -18.07 7.47 -0.81
C PHE A 318 -16.86 8.41 -0.96
N HIS A 319 -16.05 8.22 -1.99
CA HIS A 319 -14.90 9.10 -2.27
C HIS A 319 -15.35 10.53 -2.62
N GLU A 320 -16.49 10.70 -3.30
CA GLU A 320 -17.11 12.01 -3.54
C GLU A 320 -17.54 12.71 -2.24
N ILE A 321 -18.01 11.95 -1.22
CA ILE A 321 -18.29 12.49 0.11
C ILE A 321 -17.00 12.94 0.80
N VAL A 322 -15.91 12.17 0.73
CA VAL A 322 -14.60 12.60 1.26
C VAL A 322 -14.14 13.90 0.60
N ASP A 323 -14.26 13.99 -0.73
CA ASP A 323 -13.92 15.20 -1.50
C ASP A 323 -14.87 16.38 -1.15
N LEU A 324 -16.14 16.12 -0.83
CA LEU A 324 -17.09 17.13 -0.32
C LEU A 324 -16.69 17.63 1.08
N LEU A 325 -16.35 16.73 2.00
CA LEU A 325 -15.93 17.08 3.36
C LEU A 325 -14.66 17.94 3.36
N LYS A 326 -13.70 17.63 2.47
CA LYS A 326 -12.52 18.48 2.23
C LYS A 326 -12.90 19.90 1.82
N ARG A 327 -13.72 20.04 0.78
CA ARG A 327 -14.16 21.36 0.28
C ARG A 327 -14.94 22.15 1.32
N LEU A 328 -15.81 21.49 2.10
CA LEU A 328 -16.54 22.13 3.19
C LEU A 328 -15.60 22.65 4.27
N ALA A 329 -14.62 21.87 4.70
CA ALA A 329 -13.66 22.28 5.73
C ALA A 329 -12.77 23.45 5.27
N GLU A 330 -12.32 23.43 4.01
CA GLU A 330 -11.57 24.53 3.40
C GLU A 330 -12.41 25.81 3.35
N GLU A 331 -13.68 25.71 2.94
CA GLU A 331 -14.58 26.84 2.88
C GLU A 331 -14.90 27.41 4.27
N ILE A 332 -15.17 26.55 5.26
CA ILE A 332 -15.41 26.95 6.64
C ILE A 332 -14.18 27.68 7.20
N ARG A 333 -12.98 27.13 6.97
CA ARG A 333 -11.73 27.78 7.42
C ARG A 333 -11.56 29.15 6.77
N LEU A 334 -11.75 29.25 5.46
CA LEU A 334 -11.61 30.51 4.72
C LEU A 334 -12.57 31.58 5.26
N LYS A 335 -13.85 31.24 5.40
CA LYS A 335 -14.89 32.14 5.91
C LYS A 335 -14.69 32.50 7.38
N SER A 336 -14.19 31.55 8.18
CA SER A 336 -13.79 31.80 9.55
C SER A 336 -12.67 32.84 9.62
N VAL A 337 -11.59 32.68 8.83
CA VAL A 337 -10.46 33.61 8.81
C VAL A 337 -10.87 34.98 8.30
N SER A 338 -11.71 35.04 7.26
CA SER A 338 -12.17 36.30 6.66
C SER A 338 -13.30 37.00 7.44
N ASN A 339 -13.73 36.45 8.57
CA ASN A 339 -14.86 36.94 9.37
C ASN A 339 -16.18 37.10 8.57
N ASP A 340 -16.38 36.32 7.50
CA ASP A 340 -17.55 36.42 6.62
C ASP A 340 -18.52 35.26 6.90
N LEU A 341 -19.27 35.39 7.99
CA LEU A 341 -20.25 34.39 8.42
C LEU A 341 -21.67 34.88 8.11
N ARG A 342 -22.31 34.28 7.10
CA ARG A 342 -23.69 34.60 6.68
C ARG A 342 -24.63 33.43 6.96
N SER A 343 -25.89 33.72 7.32
CA SER A 343 -26.90 32.70 7.61
C SER A 343 -27.15 31.76 6.41
N SER A 344 -27.14 32.28 5.18
CA SER A 344 -27.29 31.46 3.96
C SER A 344 -26.14 30.46 3.75
N THR A 345 -24.92 30.88 4.08
CA THR A 345 -23.71 30.03 4.04
C THR A 345 -23.81 28.90 5.06
N LEU A 346 -24.17 29.23 6.31
CA LEU A 346 -24.38 28.27 7.39
C LEU A 346 -25.46 27.24 7.06
N LEU A 347 -26.60 27.69 6.50
CA LEU A 347 -27.68 26.80 6.09
C LEU A 347 -27.23 25.82 5.00
N ARG A 348 -26.43 26.27 4.03
CA ARG A 348 -25.88 25.40 2.99
C ARG A 348 -24.91 24.36 3.56
N TRP A 349 -24.01 24.76 4.46
CA TRP A 349 -23.10 23.83 5.13
C TRP A 349 -23.84 22.80 5.97
N HIS A 350 -24.88 23.24 6.70
CA HIS A 350 -25.74 22.34 7.47
C HIS A 350 -26.42 21.31 6.55
N LYS A 351 -27.08 21.77 5.47
CA LYS A 351 -27.72 20.87 4.50
C LYS A 351 -26.75 19.86 3.89
N ALA A 352 -25.54 20.31 3.52
CA ALA A 352 -24.51 19.43 2.98
C ALA A 352 -24.04 18.38 4.00
N THR A 353 -23.87 18.79 5.27
CA THR A 353 -23.47 17.90 6.37
C THR A 353 -24.54 16.83 6.64
N VAL A 354 -25.81 17.24 6.73
CA VAL A 354 -26.95 16.32 6.92
C VAL A 354 -27.05 15.34 5.75
N GLY A 355 -26.97 15.86 4.52
CA GLY A 355 -27.02 15.03 3.31
C GLY A 355 -25.92 13.96 3.29
N ALA A 356 -24.69 14.32 3.68
CA ALA A 356 -23.58 13.37 3.77
C ALA A 356 -23.84 12.28 4.83
N VAL A 357 -24.32 12.66 6.03
CA VAL A 357 -24.62 11.71 7.11
C VAL A 357 -25.74 10.75 6.72
N ASP A 358 -26.84 11.27 6.17
CA ASP A 358 -27.99 10.45 5.76
C ASP A 358 -27.62 9.49 4.64
N PHE A 359 -26.82 9.94 3.67
CA PHE A 359 -26.31 9.12 2.59
C PHE A 359 -25.40 7.98 3.07
N LEU A 360 -24.41 8.29 3.92
CA LEU A 360 -23.52 7.27 4.47
C LEU A 360 -24.28 6.26 5.34
N SER A 361 -25.31 6.73 6.05
CA SER A 361 -26.18 5.87 6.86
C SER A 361 -27.06 4.96 5.99
N SER A 362 -27.62 5.45 4.89
CA SER A 362 -28.48 4.65 4.01
C SER A 362 -27.69 3.56 3.29
N ILE A 363 -26.47 3.86 2.83
CA ILE A 363 -25.58 2.85 2.24
C ILE A 363 -25.23 1.77 3.26
N GLY A 364 -24.79 2.16 4.45
CA GLY A 364 -24.33 1.19 5.42
C GLY A 364 -25.45 0.28 5.95
N ALA A 365 -26.69 0.75 5.97
CA ALA A 365 -27.84 -0.03 6.41
C ALA A 365 -28.18 -1.22 5.49
N VAL A 366 -27.84 -1.15 4.20
CA VAL A 366 -28.10 -2.21 3.21
C VAL A 366 -26.89 -3.12 2.99
N MET A 367 -25.78 -2.84 3.67
CA MET A 367 -24.52 -3.57 3.49
C MET A 367 -24.41 -4.78 4.42
N PRO A 368 -23.67 -5.84 4.02
CA PRO A 368 -23.38 -6.96 4.91
C PRO A 368 -22.68 -6.52 6.19
N ASN A 369 -22.89 -7.24 7.29
CA ASN A 369 -22.34 -6.90 8.61
C ASN A 369 -20.80 -6.77 8.62
N ASP A 370 -20.12 -7.53 7.75
CA ASP A 370 -18.66 -7.53 7.63
C ASP A 370 -18.11 -6.37 6.78
N SER A 371 -19.00 -5.54 6.22
CA SER A 371 -18.63 -4.39 5.38
C SER A 371 -18.20 -3.20 6.22
N ILE A 372 -17.16 -2.48 5.74
CA ILE A 372 -16.75 -1.19 6.32
C ILE A 372 -17.89 -0.17 6.34
N PHE A 373 -18.79 -0.24 5.35
CA PHE A 373 -19.94 0.65 5.25
C PHE A 373 -20.99 0.34 6.33
N TYR A 374 -21.17 -0.93 6.69
CA TYR A 374 -22.05 -1.31 7.80
C TYR A 374 -21.48 -0.81 9.15
N ALA A 375 -20.19 -1.01 9.37
CA ALA A 375 -19.50 -0.49 10.56
C ALA A 375 -19.62 1.05 10.67
N LEU A 376 -19.53 1.76 9.53
CA LEU A 376 -19.78 3.20 9.44
C LEU A 376 -21.22 3.53 9.85
N TYR A 377 -22.21 2.84 9.30
CA TYR A 377 -23.61 3.04 9.68
C TYR A 377 -23.86 2.83 11.17
N VAL A 378 -23.33 1.77 11.78
CA VAL A 378 -23.51 1.50 13.22
C VAL A 378 -22.94 2.66 14.05
N ARG A 379 -21.75 3.16 13.70
CA ARG A 379 -21.13 4.30 14.41
C ARG A 379 -21.88 5.61 14.20
N LEU A 380 -22.49 5.82 13.03
CA LEU A 380 -23.30 7.00 12.71
C LEU A 380 -24.71 6.94 13.30
N LYS A 381 -25.26 5.75 13.55
CA LYS A 381 -26.62 5.57 14.11
C LYS A 381 -26.76 6.21 15.49
N TYR A 382 -25.72 6.14 16.33
CA TYR A 382 -25.66 6.84 17.62
C TYR A 382 -25.61 8.38 17.49
N GLN A 383 -25.41 8.92 16.29
CA GLN A 383 -25.20 10.35 16.06
C GLN A 383 -26.38 11.03 15.37
N ARG A 384 -27.23 10.26 14.67
CA ARG A 384 -28.36 10.77 13.88
C ARG A 384 -29.39 11.55 14.72
N GLU A 385 -29.54 11.19 16.00
CA GLU A 385 -30.43 11.86 16.94
C GLU A 385 -29.99 13.29 17.29
N ASN A 386 -28.72 13.66 17.03
CA ASN A 386 -28.13 14.92 17.48
C ASN A 386 -27.75 15.91 16.34
N VAL A 387 -28.11 15.65 15.09
CA VAL A 387 -27.78 16.55 13.95
C VAL A 387 -28.89 17.56 13.65
N ARG A 388 -30.12 17.36 14.18
CA ARG A 388 -31.22 18.31 14.01
C ARG A 388 -31.06 19.51 14.95
N TYR A 389 -30.24 20.48 14.56
CA TYR A 389 -30.32 21.84 15.12
C TYR A 389 -31.52 22.55 14.48
N PRO A 390 -32.39 23.25 15.22
CA PRO A 390 -33.48 24.01 14.62
C PRO A 390 -32.89 25.14 13.77
N ALA A 391 -32.79 24.90 12.45
CA ALA A 391 -32.29 25.88 11.49
C ALA A 391 -33.29 27.02 11.24
N GLU A 392 -34.49 26.91 11.80
CA GLU A 392 -35.61 27.86 11.66
C GLU A 392 -35.41 29.16 12.45
N GLU A 393 -34.37 29.27 13.28
CA GLU A 393 -34.12 30.44 14.11
C GLU A 393 -32.97 31.33 13.62
N LEU A 394 -32.41 31.16 12.42
CA LEU A 394 -31.17 31.86 12.02
C LEU A 394 -31.30 33.35 11.66
N ASP A 395 -32.52 33.89 11.69
CA ASP A 395 -32.82 35.31 11.44
C ASP A 395 -33.27 36.05 12.71
#